data_AF-A0A131Z687-F1
#
_entry.id   AF-A0A131Z687-F1
#
_cell.length_a   1.000
_cell.length_b   1.000
_cell.length_c   1.000
_cell.angle_alpha   90.00
_cell.angle_beta   90.00
_cell.angle_gamma   90.00
#
_symmetry.space_group_name_H-M   'P 1'
#
loop_
_entity.id
_entity.type
_entity.pdbx_description
1 polymer ?
#
loop_
_entity_poly.entity_id
_entity_poly.type
_entity_poly.pdbx_seq_one_letter_code
_entity_poly.pdbx_strand_id
1 'polypeptide(L)'
;MIPPGSGLLLEDPWISGPPDSLVEVTVLLPNGLLLLLQVHKESTLEQVKESTWREARQLPLYRVLRDRDAYVFTCVSERTSEREEFTDEERRLCDVRPFQALLKLVDRQPDKADRAVNAQIGLLIGKGVNSFEALQSAEVNEFRRNMRAFCSSIADQRAEWPPLEQVKYRYPARVDRCSSHFPPPHMADRVTEDTAFDAHILLERGSTLRVTTSVSATPQQLMQQVMQNTSTEEQFLCHTVESLVLKVCGREEYLLEELPLLQYKYVQDKISEGIPPQFLIVPISDIETDHDIVYAQIEQRNPASGSLRAELDQAKCVSAWTITEAFRVRVVSASAINVEPGAKLAVEAGLYHGTELLCETRCTNECAANDGQCTWEQELEFTLPVQDVPNAARLCLVMYEVTKGAKGGTQRSRRRVGPDLFAAPLAWGNVTAYDYRGVLRSGTKELSLWAYAEDPQADEMTMLNPMGTAVANPDRRQATHLTISFHLYDERRLVCFPKLDEILECAASCVKEQGTSAHGIGHASKSHREQLRQIAEQDPLAPVHEQDKQLLWFLRYDCLELPHSLPKLLLSLRWGQHQDVAMMQALLQIWKLLKPEQALELLDYSYPDTFVR
;
A
#
# COMPACT_ATOMS: atom_id res chain seq x y z
N MET A 1 0.98 -14.07 -23.08
CA MET A 1 0.94 -12.80 -23.86
C MET A 1 0.91 -13.14 -25.35
N ILE A 2 -0.05 -12.61 -26.11
CA ILE A 2 -0.05 -12.74 -27.58
C ILE A 2 1.00 -11.76 -28.11
N PRO A 3 1.92 -12.17 -29.00
CA PRO A 3 3.03 -11.32 -29.43
C PRO A 3 2.51 -10.12 -30.27
N PRO A 4 3.12 -8.93 -30.10
CA PRO A 4 2.81 -7.77 -30.92
C PRO A 4 3.17 -8.09 -32.38
N GLY A 5 2.18 -7.99 -33.28
CA GLY A 5 2.33 -8.34 -34.70
C GLY A 5 1.50 -9.53 -35.17
N SER A 6 0.75 -10.18 -34.28
CA SER A 6 -0.27 -11.17 -34.68
C SER A 6 -1.41 -10.42 -35.39
N GLY A 7 -1.59 -10.63 -36.70
CA GLY A 7 -2.65 -10.03 -37.54
C GLY A 7 -4.11 -10.44 -37.19
N LEU A 8 -4.34 -10.82 -35.93
CA LEU A 8 -5.64 -11.14 -35.34
C LEU A 8 -6.18 -10.01 -34.43
N LEU A 9 -5.37 -8.99 -34.14
CA LEU A 9 -5.89 -7.76 -33.56
C LEU A 9 -6.46 -6.91 -34.70
N LEU A 10 -7.79 -6.80 -34.76
CA LEU A 10 -8.43 -5.71 -35.50
C LEU A 10 -7.74 -4.41 -35.08
N GLU A 11 -7.40 -3.54 -36.05
CA GLU A 11 -6.91 -2.21 -35.72
C GLU A 11 -7.87 -1.57 -34.72
N ASP A 12 -7.33 -1.09 -33.59
CA ASP A 12 -8.15 -0.42 -32.58
C ASP A 12 -8.78 0.82 -33.26
N PRO A 13 -10.11 0.81 -33.48
CA PRO A 13 -10.78 1.89 -34.18
C PRO A 13 -10.64 3.22 -33.43
N TRP A 14 -10.25 3.22 -32.16
CA TRP A 14 -10.07 4.41 -31.34
C TRP A 14 -8.67 5.00 -31.41
N ILE A 15 -7.65 4.22 -31.82
CA ILE A 15 -6.24 4.65 -31.87
C ILE A 15 -5.78 4.94 -33.30
N SER A 16 -6.33 4.26 -34.32
CA SER A 16 -5.90 4.44 -35.72
C SER A 16 -6.68 5.55 -36.44
N GLY A 17 -5.98 6.43 -37.16
CA GLY A 17 -6.58 7.44 -38.05
C GLY A 17 -6.77 8.85 -37.47
N PRO A 18 -7.09 9.86 -38.31
CA PRO A 18 -7.27 11.25 -37.89
C PRO A 18 -8.49 11.43 -36.97
N PRO A 19 -8.53 12.47 -36.10
CA PRO A 19 -9.62 12.71 -35.15
C PRO A 19 -11.01 12.82 -35.80
N ASP A 20 -11.09 13.35 -37.02
CA ASP A 20 -12.33 13.50 -37.78
C ASP A 20 -12.82 12.21 -38.46
N SER A 21 -12.17 11.07 -38.23
CA SER A 21 -12.56 9.81 -38.88
C SER A 21 -13.94 9.32 -38.39
N LEU A 22 -14.73 8.82 -39.35
CA LEU A 22 -15.97 8.12 -39.08
C LEU A 22 -15.66 6.70 -38.60
N VAL A 23 -16.43 6.23 -37.62
CA VAL A 23 -16.40 4.86 -37.11
C VAL A 23 -17.79 4.26 -37.23
N GLU A 24 -17.82 3.01 -37.66
CA GLU A 24 -19.05 2.21 -37.63
C GLU A 24 -19.29 1.70 -36.22
N VAL A 25 -20.36 2.19 -35.59
CA VAL A 25 -20.79 1.79 -34.25
C VAL A 25 -21.99 0.86 -34.37
N THR A 26 -21.88 -0.29 -33.72
CA THR A 26 -23.00 -1.22 -33.59
C THR A 26 -23.79 -0.91 -32.33
N VAL A 27 -25.06 -0.54 -32.48
CA VAL A 27 -25.98 -0.26 -31.37
C VAL A 27 -26.99 -1.39 -31.21
N LEU A 28 -26.95 -2.07 -30.07
CA LEU A 28 -27.92 -3.08 -29.66
C LEU A 28 -29.13 -2.42 -29.01
N LEU A 29 -30.28 -2.49 -29.69
CA LEU A 29 -31.53 -1.91 -29.23
C LEU A 29 -32.26 -2.83 -28.21
N PRO A 30 -33.04 -2.27 -27.27
CA PRO A 30 -33.77 -3.04 -26.26
C PRO A 30 -34.84 -4.00 -26.83
N ASN A 31 -35.33 -3.72 -28.03
CA ASN A 31 -36.29 -4.56 -28.75
C ASN A 31 -35.64 -5.75 -29.49
N GLY A 32 -34.34 -5.98 -29.30
CA GLY A 32 -33.60 -7.11 -29.88
C GLY A 32 -33.03 -6.85 -31.28
N LEU A 33 -33.18 -5.64 -31.82
CA LEU A 33 -32.60 -5.26 -33.11
C LEU A 33 -31.18 -4.71 -32.95
N LEU A 34 -30.41 -4.83 -34.03
CA LEU A 34 -29.07 -4.26 -34.17
C LEU A 34 -29.12 -3.13 -35.19
N LEU A 35 -28.51 -2.00 -34.86
CA LEU A 35 -28.42 -0.83 -35.72
C LEU A 35 -26.94 -0.50 -35.96
N LEU A 36 -26.55 -0.34 -37.21
CA LEU A 36 -25.21 0.13 -37.59
C LEU A 36 -25.28 1.63 -37.85
N LEU A 37 -24.43 2.40 -37.18
CA LEU A 37 -24.35 3.85 -37.29
C LEU A 37 -22.96 4.27 -37.70
N GLN A 38 -22.86 5.16 -38.69
CA GLN A 38 -21.61 5.85 -39.02
C GLN A 38 -21.58 7.16 -38.25
N VAL A 39 -20.67 7.28 -37.29
CA VAL A 39 -20.55 8.45 -36.40
C VAL A 39 -19.11 8.91 -36.31
N HIS A 40 -18.89 10.19 -36.02
CA HIS A 40 -17.54 10.68 -35.76
C HIS A 40 -17.03 10.17 -34.41
N LYS A 41 -15.72 9.92 -34.31
CA LYS A 41 -15.08 9.52 -33.04
C LYS A 41 -15.28 10.51 -31.92
N GLU A 42 -15.34 11.79 -32.24
CA GLU A 42 -15.53 12.87 -31.27
C GLU A 42 -17.00 13.12 -30.90
N SER A 43 -17.95 12.41 -31.54
CA SER A 43 -19.36 12.55 -31.22
C SER A 43 -19.63 12.20 -29.77
N THR A 44 -20.43 13.03 -29.10
CA THR A 44 -20.89 12.74 -27.73
C THR A 44 -21.87 11.58 -27.76
N LEU A 45 -22.00 10.88 -26.64
CA LEU A 45 -22.99 9.81 -26.50
C LEU A 45 -24.41 10.34 -26.73
N GLU A 46 -24.72 11.58 -26.38
CA GLU A 46 -26.02 12.19 -26.69
C GLU A 46 -26.25 12.26 -28.21
N GLN A 47 -25.27 12.73 -28.99
CA GLN A 47 -25.36 12.81 -30.46
C GLN A 47 -25.51 11.43 -31.11
N VAL A 48 -24.78 10.43 -30.60
CA VAL A 48 -24.90 9.04 -31.03
C VAL A 48 -26.29 8.50 -30.70
N LYS A 49 -26.83 8.84 -29.53
CA LYS A 49 -28.19 8.46 -29.11
C LYS A 49 -29.24 9.13 -29.97
N GLU A 50 -29.10 10.40 -30.29
CA GLU A 50 -30.02 11.10 -31.19
C GLU A 50 -30.07 10.44 -32.57
N SER A 51 -28.90 10.12 -33.13
CA SER A 51 -28.78 9.40 -34.41
C SER A 51 -29.39 7.99 -34.34
N THR A 52 -29.19 7.29 -33.22
CA THR A 52 -29.84 5.99 -32.96
C THR A 52 -31.36 6.09 -33.01
N TRP A 53 -31.95 7.10 -32.37
CA TRP A 53 -33.41 7.27 -32.38
C TRP A 53 -33.96 7.70 -33.74
N ARG A 54 -33.18 8.48 -34.51
CA ARG A 54 -33.54 8.89 -35.88
C ARG A 54 -33.65 7.68 -36.81
N GLU A 55 -32.67 6.78 -36.77
CA GLU A 55 -32.66 5.57 -37.60
C GLU A 55 -33.63 4.50 -37.08
N ALA A 56 -33.74 4.32 -35.75
CA ALA A 56 -34.63 3.31 -35.17
C ALA A 56 -36.11 3.53 -35.53
N ARG A 57 -36.55 4.77 -35.81
CA ARG A 57 -37.92 5.08 -36.29
C ARG A 57 -38.30 4.35 -37.58
N GLN A 58 -37.31 4.02 -38.40
CA GLN A 58 -37.50 3.35 -39.68
C GLN A 58 -37.50 1.82 -39.53
N LEU A 59 -37.14 1.30 -38.35
CA LEU A 59 -37.02 -0.13 -38.09
C LEU A 59 -38.34 -0.75 -37.58
N PRO A 60 -38.55 -2.06 -37.82
CA PRO A 60 -39.62 -2.82 -37.18
C PRO A 60 -39.57 -2.71 -35.65
N LEU A 61 -40.71 -2.90 -34.99
CA LEU A 61 -40.79 -2.92 -33.51
C LEU A 61 -40.34 -1.61 -32.83
N TYR A 62 -40.24 -0.48 -33.56
CA TYR A 62 -39.93 0.83 -32.97
C TYR A 62 -40.90 1.22 -31.85
N ARG A 63 -42.20 0.92 -32.02
CA ARG A 63 -43.25 1.23 -31.05
C ARG A 63 -43.11 0.51 -29.69
N VAL A 64 -42.21 -0.46 -29.59
CA VAL A 64 -41.90 -1.17 -28.33
C VAL A 64 -40.86 -0.39 -27.50
N LEU A 65 -40.10 0.50 -28.13
CA LEU A 65 -39.16 1.37 -27.43
C LEU A 65 -39.91 2.44 -26.64
N ARG A 66 -39.44 2.72 -25.43
CA ARG A 66 -39.86 3.86 -24.63
C ARG A 66 -39.22 5.15 -25.14
N ASP A 67 -39.49 6.25 -24.44
CA ASP A 67 -38.85 7.53 -24.73
C ASP A 67 -37.33 7.45 -24.65
N ARG A 68 -36.65 8.27 -25.45
CA ARG A 68 -35.19 8.34 -25.55
C ARG A 68 -34.50 8.47 -24.19
N ASP A 69 -35.09 9.27 -23.32
CA ASP A 69 -34.50 9.62 -22.04
C ASP A 69 -34.69 8.52 -20.97
N ALA A 70 -35.50 7.49 -21.28
CA ALA A 70 -35.67 6.29 -20.47
C ALA A 70 -34.48 5.32 -20.59
N TYR A 71 -33.56 5.55 -21.53
CA TYR A 71 -32.42 4.66 -21.79
C TYR A 71 -31.08 5.37 -21.60
N VAL A 72 -30.07 4.56 -21.31
CA VAL A 72 -28.66 4.95 -21.29
C VAL A 72 -27.84 3.94 -22.10
N PHE A 73 -26.68 4.37 -22.59
CA PHE A 73 -25.74 3.45 -23.22
C PHE A 73 -24.96 2.65 -22.18
N THR A 74 -24.66 1.41 -22.53
CA THR A 74 -23.68 0.58 -21.85
C THR A 74 -22.77 -0.09 -22.87
N CYS A 75 -21.51 -0.30 -22.52
CA CYS A 75 -20.58 -1.06 -23.34
C CYS A 75 -19.65 -1.89 -22.46
N VAL A 76 -18.91 -2.80 -23.08
CA VAL A 76 -17.69 -3.33 -22.47
C VAL A 76 -16.60 -2.30 -22.76
N SER A 77 -15.97 -1.76 -21.73
CA SER A 77 -14.89 -0.80 -21.85
C SER A 77 -13.61 -1.55 -22.23
N GLU A 78 -12.89 -1.08 -23.24
CA GLU A 78 -11.61 -1.65 -23.60
C GLU A 78 -10.57 -1.48 -22.49
N ARG A 79 -10.63 -0.36 -21.75
CA ARG A 79 -9.66 -0.03 -20.70
C ARG A 79 -9.81 -0.89 -19.47
N THR A 80 -11.05 -1.11 -19.02
CA THR A 80 -11.33 -1.84 -17.77
C THR A 80 -11.72 -3.30 -18.02
N SER A 81 -12.04 -3.68 -19.28
CA SER A 81 -12.63 -4.98 -19.64
C SER A 81 -13.94 -5.29 -18.88
N GLU A 82 -14.58 -4.27 -18.31
CA GLU A 82 -15.83 -4.38 -17.58
C GLU A 82 -16.99 -3.72 -18.32
N ARG A 83 -18.22 -4.08 -17.93
CA ARG A 83 -19.41 -3.42 -18.43
C ARG A 83 -19.59 -2.08 -17.71
N GLU A 84 -19.56 -0.99 -18.46
CA GLU A 84 -19.79 0.36 -17.96
C GLU A 84 -21.14 0.89 -18.47
N GLU A 85 -21.90 1.56 -17.61
CA GLU A 85 -23.14 2.27 -17.95
C GLU A 85 -22.86 3.78 -17.94
N PHE A 86 -23.20 4.48 -19.02
CA PHE A 86 -22.89 5.90 -19.20
C PHE A 86 -24.09 6.76 -18.90
N THR A 87 -24.08 7.41 -17.73
CA THR A 87 -25.10 8.37 -17.31
C THR A 87 -24.78 9.80 -17.77
N ASP A 88 -23.50 10.12 -17.90
CA ASP A 88 -22.98 11.34 -18.52
C ASP A 88 -22.88 11.14 -20.04
N GLU A 89 -23.79 11.78 -20.77
CA GLU A 89 -23.91 11.66 -22.21
C GLU A 89 -23.05 12.68 -22.98
N GLU A 90 -22.37 13.59 -22.29
CA GLU A 90 -21.42 14.54 -22.88
C GLU A 90 -20.07 13.90 -23.20
N ARG A 91 -19.81 12.70 -22.64
CA ARG A 91 -18.61 11.94 -22.95
C ARG A 91 -18.52 11.64 -24.44
N ARG A 92 -17.35 11.84 -25.01
CA ARG A 92 -17.06 11.53 -26.41
C ARG A 92 -16.84 10.03 -26.58
N LEU A 93 -17.25 9.52 -27.73
CA LEU A 93 -17.13 8.10 -28.06
C LEU A 93 -15.67 7.60 -28.01
N CYS A 94 -14.72 8.42 -28.46
CA CYS A 94 -13.27 8.15 -28.40
C CYS A 94 -12.69 8.09 -26.97
N ASP A 95 -13.34 8.72 -26.00
CA ASP A 95 -12.94 8.69 -24.59
C ASP A 95 -13.55 7.48 -23.87
N VAL A 96 -14.70 7.01 -24.35
CA VAL A 96 -15.40 5.82 -23.85
C VAL A 96 -14.72 4.54 -24.33
N ARG A 97 -14.27 4.51 -25.60
CA ARG A 97 -13.63 3.34 -26.24
C ARG A 97 -14.41 2.03 -26.04
N PRO A 98 -15.65 1.95 -26.55
CA PRO A 98 -16.40 0.71 -26.48
C PRO A 98 -15.63 -0.40 -27.22
N PHE A 99 -15.43 -1.52 -26.54
CA PHE A 99 -14.80 -2.70 -27.11
C PHE A 99 -15.54 -3.11 -28.40
N GLN A 100 -14.81 -3.19 -29.50
CA GLN A 100 -15.35 -3.46 -30.85
C GLN A 100 -16.42 -2.47 -31.34
N ALA A 101 -16.41 -1.22 -30.88
CA ALA A 101 -17.41 -0.21 -31.24
C ALA A 101 -18.86 -0.66 -31.03
N LEU A 102 -19.07 -1.46 -29.98
CA LEU A 102 -20.38 -1.98 -29.63
C LEU A 102 -20.97 -1.23 -28.44
N LEU A 103 -22.12 -0.62 -28.66
CA LEU A 103 -22.96 0.01 -27.65
C LEU A 103 -24.25 -0.79 -27.48
N LYS A 104 -24.79 -0.81 -26.27
CA LYS A 104 -26.09 -1.38 -25.97
C LYS A 104 -26.94 -0.35 -25.24
N LEU A 105 -28.21 -0.23 -25.60
CA LEU A 105 -29.16 0.55 -24.83
C LEU A 105 -29.79 -0.30 -23.74
N VAL A 106 -29.82 0.23 -22.52
CA VAL A 106 -30.45 -0.38 -21.35
C VAL A 106 -31.35 0.62 -20.65
N ASP A 107 -32.38 0.11 -19.96
CA ASP A 107 -33.28 0.92 -19.14
C ASP A 107 -32.47 1.69 -18.09
N ARG A 108 -32.71 3.00 -18.00
CA ARG A 108 -32.03 3.87 -17.05
C ARG A 108 -32.44 3.49 -15.62
N GLN A 109 -31.51 2.91 -14.87
CA GLN A 109 -31.76 2.56 -13.48
C GLN A 109 -31.70 3.79 -12.56
N PRO A 110 -32.48 3.82 -11.46
CA PRO A 110 -32.53 4.97 -10.54
C PRO A 110 -31.28 5.10 -9.65
N ASP A 111 -30.46 4.04 -9.53
CA ASP A 111 -29.27 3.99 -8.67
C ASP A 111 -28.04 4.65 -9.32
N LYS A 112 -28.18 5.94 -9.65
CA LYS A 112 -27.32 6.67 -10.60
C LYS A 112 -25.99 7.15 -9.99
N ALA A 113 -26.00 7.51 -8.71
CA ALA A 113 -24.90 8.25 -8.10
C ALA A 113 -23.72 7.34 -7.70
N ASP A 114 -24.00 6.12 -7.25
CA ASP A 114 -22.96 5.19 -6.80
C ASP A 114 -22.28 4.48 -7.97
N ARG A 115 -23.02 4.15 -9.04
CA ARG A 115 -22.45 3.56 -10.26
C ARG A 115 -21.51 4.51 -10.99
N ALA A 116 -21.88 5.78 -11.11
CA ALA A 116 -21.04 6.78 -11.78
C ALA A 116 -19.71 7.00 -11.03
N VAL A 117 -19.77 7.11 -9.69
CA VAL A 117 -18.57 7.23 -8.85
C VAL A 117 -17.72 5.96 -8.92
N ASN A 118 -18.32 4.77 -8.84
CA ASN A 118 -17.57 3.52 -8.99
C ASN A 118 -16.91 3.38 -10.36
N ALA A 119 -17.53 3.87 -11.43
CA ALA A 119 -16.93 3.90 -12.76
C ALA A 119 -15.73 4.87 -12.82
N GLN A 120 -15.85 6.07 -12.22
CA GLN A 120 -14.73 7.02 -12.12
C GLN A 120 -13.57 6.46 -11.28
N ILE A 121 -13.86 5.85 -10.13
CA ILE A 121 -12.86 5.16 -9.31
C ILE A 121 -12.20 4.04 -10.12
N GLY A 122 -13.00 3.24 -10.84
CA GLY A 122 -12.50 2.15 -11.67
C GLY A 122 -11.57 2.63 -12.79
N LEU A 123 -11.88 3.77 -13.40
CA LEU A 123 -11.03 4.42 -14.40
C LEU A 123 -9.71 4.89 -13.81
N LEU A 124 -9.73 5.51 -12.62
CA LEU A 124 -8.53 6.02 -11.94
C LEU A 124 -7.60 4.89 -11.48
N ILE A 125 -8.18 3.80 -10.97
CA ILE A 125 -7.43 2.61 -10.55
C ILE A 125 -6.98 1.77 -11.75
N GLY A 126 -7.67 1.87 -12.89
CA GLY A 126 -7.49 1.01 -14.05
C GLY A 126 -8.10 -0.38 -13.88
N LYS A 127 -8.96 -0.58 -12.88
CA LYS A 127 -9.63 -1.83 -12.57
C LYS A 127 -10.99 -1.54 -11.95
N GLY A 128 -12.06 -2.16 -12.46
CA GLY A 128 -13.40 -1.87 -11.98
C GLY A 128 -13.64 -2.38 -10.55
N VAL A 129 -14.48 -1.64 -9.82
CA VAL A 129 -14.70 -1.84 -8.38
C VAL A 129 -15.35 -3.21 -8.08
N ASN A 130 -16.17 -3.71 -9.01
CA ASN A 130 -16.85 -5.00 -8.90
C ASN A 130 -15.87 -6.18 -8.85
N SER A 131 -14.71 -6.06 -9.53
CA SER A 131 -13.67 -7.09 -9.50
C SER A 131 -13.17 -7.39 -8.09
N PHE A 132 -13.20 -6.42 -7.17
CA PHE A 132 -12.81 -6.61 -5.77
C PHE A 132 -13.89 -7.31 -4.95
N GLU A 133 -15.17 -7.20 -5.33
CA GLU A 133 -16.27 -7.93 -4.69
C GLU A 133 -16.23 -9.42 -5.05
N ALA A 134 -15.73 -9.73 -6.25
CA ALA A 134 -15.58 -11.10 -6.73
C ALA A 134 -14.43 -11.89 -6.09
N LEU A 135 -13.49 -11.25 -5.36
CA LEU A 135 -12.27 -11.89 -4.83
C LEU A 135 -12.52 -12.94 -3.74
N GLN A 136 -13.75 -13.07 -3.20
CA GLN A 136 -14.14 -14.05 -2.17
C GLN A 136 -13.16 -14.19 -0.97
N SER A 137 -12.35 -13.15 -0.69
CA SER A 137 -11.39 -13.14 0.41
C SER A 137 -11.98 -12.42 1.61
N ALA A 138 -12.04 -13.10 2.75
CA ALA A 138 -12.54 -12.52 4.00
C ALA A 138 -11.70 -11.31 4.45
N GLU A 139 -10.37 -11.39 4.30
CA GLU A 139 -9.43 -10.33 4.63
C GLU A 139 -9.65 -9.09 3.77
N VAL A 140 -9.78 -9.25 2.45
CA VAL A 140 -10.03 -8.13 1.52
C VAL A 140 -11.37 -7.47 1.82
N ASN A 141 -12.40 -8.26 2.09
CA ASN A 141 -13.74 -7.75 2.40
C ASN A 141 -13.79 -7.02 3.75
N GLU A 142 -13.05 -7.50 4.74
CA GLU A 142 -12.91 -6.80 6.02
C GLU A 142 -12.09 -5.52 5.90
N PHE A 143 -10.96 -5.56 5.19
CA PHE A 143 -10.16 -4.37 4.90
C PHE A 143 -11.00 -3.28 4.22
N ARG A 144 -11.78 -3.63 3.18
CA ARG A 144 -12.65 -2.67 2.48
C ARG A 144 -13.72 -2.08 3.40
N ARG A 145 -14.32 -2.88 4.28
CA ARG A 145 -15.30 -2.39 5.26
C ARG A 145 -14.67 -1.46 6.28
N ASN A 146 -13.54 -1.85 6.86
CA ASN A 146 -12.83 -1.08 7.87
C ASN A 146 -12.31 0.24 7.29
N MET A 147 -11.73 0.22 6.09
CA MET A 147 -11.23 1.41 5.43
C MET A 147 -12.37 2.37 5.05
N ARG A 148 -13.54 1.85 4.64
CA ARG A 148 -14.72 2.69 4.41
C ARG A 148 -15.17 3.40 5.69
N ALA A 149 -15.26 2.68 6.80
CA ALA A 149 -15.62 3.27 8.09
C ALA A 149 -14.59 4.31 8.56
N PHE A 150 -13.30 4.02 8.40
CA PHE A 150 -12.22 4.95 8.68
C PHE A 150 -12.33 6.22 7.83
N CYS A 151 -12.46 6.09 6.51
CA CYS A 151 -12.63 7.23 5.61
C CYS A 151 -13.89 8.05 5.92
N SER A 152 -14.98 7.40 6.32
CA SER A 152 -16.22 8.11 6.71
C SER A 152 -16.01 8.92 7.98
N SER A 153 -15.37 8.35 9.01
CA SER A 153 -15.00 9.07 10.24
C SER A 153 -14.12 10.28 9.95
N ILE A 154 -13.12 10.15 9.06
CA ILE A 154 -12.28 11.27 8.65
C ILE A 154 -13.08 12.33 7.88
N ALA A 155 -14.03 11.92 7.04
CA ALA A 155 -14.90 12.85 6.32
C ALA A 155 -15.80 13.64 7.28
N ASP A 156 -16.41 12.97 8.25
CA ASP A 156 -17.25 13.61 9.28
C ASP A 156 -16.43 14.61 10.11
N GLN A 157 -15.21 14.25 10.53
CA GLN A 157 -14.30 15.15 11.24
C GLN A 157 -13.95 16.40 10.42
N ARG A 158 -13.82 16.27 9.10
CA ARG A 158 -13.46 17.36 8.18
C ARG A 158 -14.62 18.27 7.83
N ALA A 159 -15.84 17.75 7.83
CA ALA A 159 -17.04 18.57 7.66
C ALA A 159 -17.17 19.64 8.76
N GLU A 160 -16.69 19.34 9.96
CA GLU A 160 -16.70 20.27 11.10
C GLU A 160 -15.50 21.23 11.14
N TRP A 161 -14.58 21.17 10.17
CA TRP A 161 -13.38 22.03 10.18
C TRP A 161 -13.69 23.50 9.92
N PRO A 162 -13.02 24.43 10.61
CA PRO A 162 -13.14 25.85 10.30
C PRO A 162 -12.52 26.16 8.92
N PRO A 163 -12.93 27.26 8.25
CA PRO A 163 -12.48 27.58 6.89
C PRO A 163 -10.96 27.55 6.68
N LEU A 164 -10.19 28.05 7.65
CA LEU A 164 -8.72 28.03 7.57
C LEU A 164 -8.15 26.60 7.54
N GLU A 165 -8.70 25.66 8.30
CA GLU A 165 -8.24 24.27 8.29
C GLU A 165 -8.64 23.54 6.99
N GLN A 166 -9.80 23.88 6.43
CA GLN A 166 -10.21 23.39 5.11
C GLN A 166 -9.24 23.87 4.02
N VAL A 167 -8.84 25.14 4.06
CA VAL A 167 -7.83 25.70 3.14
C VAL A 167 -6.46 25.05 3.35
N LYS A 168 -6.03 24.84 4.60
CA LYS A 168 -4.76 24.15 4.91
C LYS A 168 -4.72 22.71 4.38
N TYR A 169 -5.84 22.02 4.39
CA TYR A 169 -5.92 20.66 3.85
C TYR A 169 -5.76 20.63 2.33
N ARG A 170 -6.43 21.54 1.63
CA ARG A 170 -6.34 21.64 0.17
C ARG A 170 -4.99 22.16 -0.30
N TYR A 171 -4.44 23.16 0.41
CA TYR A 171 -3.21 23.87 0.08
C TYR A 171 -2.22 23.83 1.25
N PRO A 172 -1.62 22.67 1.57
CA PRO A 172 -0.71 22.54 2.71
C PRO A 172 0.51 23.46 2.56
N ALA A 173 0.90 24.11 3.67
CA ALA A 173 2.03 25.04 3.69
C ALA A 173 3.35 24.31 3.36
N ARG A 174 4.09 24.83 2.37
CA ARG A 174 5.37 24.26 1.95
C ARG A 174 6.52 24.81 2.79
N VAL A 175 6.66 24.26 3.99
CA VAL A 175 7.65 24.70 4.97
C VAL A 175 8.77 23.68 5.19
N ASP A 176 9.95 24.17 5.54
CA ASP A 176 11.05 23.41 6.10
C ASP A 176 11.11 23.67 7.61
N ARG A 177 10.47 22.78 8.38
CA ARG A 177 10.37 22.88 9.84
C ARG A 177 11.68 22.56 10.55
N CYS A 178 12.66 21.99 9.84
CA CYS A 178 13.99 21.69 10.38
C CYS A 178 14.99 22.83 10.08
N SER A 179 14.57 23.86 9.33
CA SER A 179 15.42 25.00 9.01
C SER A 179 15.78 25.79 10.27
N SER A 180 17.03 26.22 10.35
CA SER A 180 17.50 27.08 11.44
C SER A 180 16.74 28.41 11.44
N HIS A 181 16.54 28.99 12.63
CA HIS A 181 16.00 30.34 12.77
C HIS A 181 16.88 31.43 12.13
N PHE A 182 18.10 31.07 11.73
CA PHE A 182 19.06 31.92 11.06
C PHE A 182 19.23 31.51 9.59
N PRO A 183 19.47 32.47 8.69
CA PRO A 183 19.76 32.17 7.29
C PRO A 183 21.02 31.28 7.19
N PRO A 184 21.02 30.24 6.35
CA PRO A 184 22.21 29.46 6.07
C PRO A 184 23.38 30.35 5.61
N PRO A 185 24.65 29.91 5.78
CA PRO A 185 25.82 30.74 5.45
C PRO A 185 25.84 31.29 4.02
N HIS A 186 25.31 30.54 3.05
CA HIS A 186 25.24 30.97 1.64
C HIS A 186 24.18 32.06 1.37
N MET A 187 23.28 32.31 2.31
CA MET A 187 22.26 33.36 2.24
C MET A 187 22.64 34.61 3.05
N ALA A 188 23.75 34.57 3.82
CA ALA A 188 24.14 35.67 4.71
C ALA A 188 24.31 37.00 3.95
N ASP A 189 24.91 36.97 2.75
CA ASP A 189 25.12 38.16 1.91
C ASP A 189 23.83 38.65 1.21
N ARG A 190 22.73 37.90 1.32
CA ARG A 190 21.43 38.20 0.67
C ARG A 190 20.43 38.85 1.62
N VAL A 191 20.75 38.90 2.90
CA VAL A 191 19.91 39.44 3.97
C VAL A 191 20.64 40.65 4.56
N THR A 192 19.91 41.65 5.07
CA THR A 192 20.52 42.83 5.71
C THR A 192 21.21 42.47 7.03
N GLU A 193 22.02 43.39 7.58
CA GLU A 193 22.72 43.23 8.87
C GLU A 193 21.76 42.84 10.02
N ASP A 194 20.50 43.28 9.97
CA ASP A 194 19.44 42.98 10.93
C ASP A 194 18.68 41.68 10.65
N THR A 195 19.19 40.82 9.75
CA THR A 195 18.50 39.62 9.27
C THR A 195 17.13 39.92 8.65
N ALA A 196 17.02 40.97 7.83
CA ALA A 196 15.79 41.34 7.12
C ALA A 196 15.93 41.24 5.59
N PHE A 197 14.81 41.04 4.91
CA PHE A 197 14.71 41.00 3.45
C PHE A 197 13.51 41.83 2.97
N ASP A 198 13.54 42.22 1.69
CA ASP A 198 12.43 42.93 1.07
C ASP A 198 11.38 41.97 0.53
N ALA A 199 10.13 42.14 0.97
CA ALA A 199 8.96 41.49 0.40
C ALA A 199 8.18 42.48 -0.47
N HIS A 200 7.65 42.00 -1.59
CA HIS A 200 6.84 42.78 -2.52
C HIS A 200 5.39 42.32 -2.45
N ILE A 201 4.47 43.20 -2.06
CA ILE A 201 3.03 42.93 -2.05
C ILE A 201 2.40 43.57 -3.28
N LEU A 202 1.83 42.75 -4.15
CA LEU A 202 1.07 43.22 -5.31
C LEU A 202 -0.34 43.60 -4.87
N LEU A 203 -0.77 44.81 -5.24
CA LEU A 203 -2.12 45.32 -4.99
C LEU A 203 -2.95 45.24 -6.28
N GLU A 204 -4.28 45.19 -6.17
CA GLU A 204 -5.21 44.98 -7.30
C GLU A 204 -5.03 45.97 -8.47
N ARG A 205 -4.52 47.18 -8.20
CA ARG A 205 -4.27 48.22 -9.22
C ARG A 205 -2.92 48.05 -9.95
N GLY A 206 -2.21 46.94 -9.75
CA GLY A 206 -0.90 46.67 -10.34
C GLY A 206 0.26 47.44 -9.68
N SER A 207 0.00 48.17 -8.60
CA SER A 207 1.02 48.80 -7.77
C SER A 207 1.65 47.79 -6.82
N THR A 208 2.97 47.86 -6.65
CA THR A 208 3.73 47.01 -5.73
C THR A 208 4.12 47.78 -4.48
N LEU A 209 3.72 47.30 -3.30
CA LEU A 209 4.21 47.79 -2.02
C LEU A 209 5.45 47.00 -1.61
N ARG A 210 6.57 47.69 -1.37
CA ARG A 210 7.78 47.08 -0.82
C ARG A 210 7.76 47.21 0.71
N VAL A 211 7.91 46.08 1.40
CA VAL A 211 7.98 46.01 2.87
C VAL A 211 9.25 45.25 3.25
N THR A 212 10.10 45.85 4.05
CA THR A 212 11.28 45.18 4.61
C THR A 212 10.86 44.47 5.90
N THR A 213 11.08 43.16 5.97
CA THR A 213 10.64 42.32 7.09
C THR A 213 11.73 41.36 7.55
N SER A 214 11.68 40.94 8.81
CA SER A 214 12.69 40.01 9.37
C SER A 214 12.48 38.60 8.83
N VAL A 215 13.57 37.86 8.61
CA VAL A 215 13.54 36.42 8.32
C VAL A 215 12.81 35.60 9.39
N SER A 216 12.79 36.11 10.63
CA SER A 216 12.13 35.49 11.78
C SER A 216 10.66 35.90 11.95
N ALA A 217 10.19 36.89 11.19
CA ALA A 217 8.81 37.36 11.27
C ALA A 217 7.84 36.28 10.81
N THR A 218 6.59 36.31 11.31
CA THR A 218 5.52 35.42 10.85
C THR A 218 4.67 36.07 9.75
N PRO A 219 3.85 35.29 8.99
CA PRO A 219 2.92 35.84 8.02
C PRO A 219 1.96 36.88 8.60
N GLN A 220 1.42 36.69 9.81
CA GLN A 220 0.60 37.70 10.47
C GLN A 220 1.36 38.99 10.78
N GLN A 221 2.61 38.90 11.23
CA GLN A 221 3.41 40.09 11.50
C GLN A 221 3.70 40.88 10.22
N LEU A 222 4.04 40.19 9.12
CA LEU A 222 4.17 40.82 7.81
C LEU A 222 2.84 41.42 7.35
N MET A 223 1.72 40.71 7.53
CA MET A 223 0.39 41.24 7.20
C MET A 223 0.06 42.51 8.00
N GLN A 224 0.34 42.53 9.30
CA GLN A 224 0.15 43.72 10.15
C GLN A 224 1.00 44.92 9.67
N GLN A 225 2.25 44.68 9.25
CA GLN A 225 3.10 45.73 8.66
C GLN A 225 2.51 46.26 7.35
N VAL A 226 1.96 45.38 6.52
CA VAL A 226 1.32 45.75 5.25
C VAL A 226 0.02 46.54 5.46
N MET A 227 -0.75 46.21 6.50
CA MET A 227 -2.01 46.87 6.82
C MET A 227 -1.84 48.26 7.47
N GLN A 228 -0.64 48.61 7.92
CA GLN A 228 -0.33 49.99 8.34
C GLN A 228 -0.27 50.99 7.18
N ASN A 229 -0.30 50.52 5.93
CA ASN A 229 -0.37 51.37 4.75
C ASN A 229 -1.83 51.72 4.40
N THR A 230 -2.12 53.01 4.28
CA THR A 230 -3.48 53.53 4.04
C THR A 230 -4.14 52.97 2.77
N SER A 231 -3.36 52.64 1.73
CA SER A 231 -3.91 52.13 0.46
C SER A 231 -4.40 50.68 0.56
N THR A 232 -3.78 49.87 1.42
CA THR A 232 -4.18 48.48 1.71
C THR A 232 -5.26 48.44 2.77
N GLU A 233 -5.20 49.33 3.77
CA GLU A 233 -6.24 49.48 4.79
C GLU A 233 -7.61 49.77 4.15
N GLU A 234 -7.68 50.70 3.19
CA GLU A 234 -8.92 51.03 2.47
C GLU A 234 -9.47 49.87 1.60
N GLN A 235 -8.62 48.98 1.09
CA GLN A 235 -9.01 47.86 0.23
C GLN A 235 -9.65 46.72 1.01
N PHE A 236 -9.22 46.49 2.26
CA PHE A 236 -9.64 45.35 3.07
C PHE A 236 -10.41 45.74 4.35
N LEU A 237 -11.04 46.93 4.37
CA LEU A 237 -11.78 47.47 5.54
C LEU A 237 -12.85 46.51 6.12
N CYS A 238 -13.41 45.61 5.30
CA CYS A 238 -14.42 44.64 5.72
C CYS A 238 -13.84 43.33 6.29
N HIS A 239 -12.52 43.18 6.30
CA HIS A 239 -11.81 41.98 6.75
C HIS A 239 -10.96 42.28 7.97
N THR A 240 -10.91 41.33 8.92
CA THR A 240 -9.88 41.37 9.97
C THR A 240 -8.57 40.85 9.40
N VAL A 241 -7.43 41.28 9.96
CA VAL A 241 -6.09 40.79 9.54
C VAL A 241 -6.00 39.25 9.62
N GLU A 242 -6.70 38.65 10.58
CA GLU A 242 -6.78 37.19 10.79
C GLU A 242 -7.60 36.45 9.72
N SER A 243 -8.47 37.17 9.00
CA SER A 243 -9.28 36.63 7.90
C SER A 243 -8.60 36.71 6.53
N LEU A 244 -7.38 37.25 6.48
CA LEU A 244 -6.58 37.46 5.28
C LEU A 244 -5.33 36.58 5.31
N VAL A 245 -4.89 36.12 4.13
CA VAL A 245 -3.67 35.33 3.98
C VAL A 245 -2.80 35.86 2.83
N LEU A 246 -1.50 35.60 2.92
CA LEU A 246 -0.55 35.91 1.84
C LEU A 246 -0.50 34.73 0.86
N LYS A 247 -0.82 35.00 -0.41
CA LYS A 247 -0.71 34.08 -1.54
C LYS A 247 0.54 34.38 -2.35
N VAL A 248 1.28 33.36 -2.74
CA VAL A 248 2.44 33.49 -3.63
C VAL A 248 2.00 33.89 -5.04
N CYS A 249 2.67 34.89 -5.61
CA CYS A 249 2.35 35.36 -6.97
C CYS A 249 2.62 34.26 -8.01
N GLY A 250 1.63 34.03 -8.89
CA GLY A 250 1.72 33.02 -9.96
C GLY A 250 1.62 31.56 -9.52
N ARG A 251 1.30 31.29 -8.24
CA ARG A 251 1.14 29.94 -7.69
C ARG A 251 -0.12 29.83 -6.84
N GLU A 252 -0.69 28.64 -6.73
CA GLU A 252 -1.71 28.28 -5.73
C GLU A 252 -1.01 27.84 -4.42
N GLU A 253 -0.19 28.73 -3.89
CA GLU A 253 0.60 28.50 -2.68
C GLU A 253 0.33 29.65 -1.70
N TYR A 254 0.08 29.32 -0.45
CA TYR A 254 -0.38 30.26 0.57
C TYR A 254 0.45 30.11 1.85
N LEU A 255 0.67 31.22 2.55
CA LEU A 255 1.34 31.26 3.84
C LEU A 255 0.28 31.10 4.93
N LEU A 256 -0.03 29.86 5.28
CA LEU A 256 -1.16 29.49 6.15
C LEU A 256 -0.76 29.15 7.60
N GLU A 257 0.54 29.01 7.88
CA GLU A 257 1.06 28.67 9.21
C GLU A 257 1.78 29.86 9.85
N GLU A 258 1.62 30.04 11.17
CA GLU A 258 2.34 31.06 11.93
C GLU A 258 3.77 30.60 12.27
N LEU A 259 4.55 30.39 11.23
CA LEU A 259 5.97 30.02 11.27
C LEU A 259 6.83 31.17 10.75
N PRO A 260 8.13 31.24 11.13
CA PRO A 260 9.07 32.19 10.55
C PRO A 260 9.05 32.16 9.02
N LEU A 261 9.06 33.32 8.38
CA LEU A 261 9.01 33.46 6.91
C LEU A 261 10.15 32.68 6.24
N LEU A 262 11.33 32.63 6.86
CA LEU A 262 12.45 31.82 6.36
C LEU A 262 12.18 30.32 6.33
N GLN A 263 11.19 29.79 7.05
CA GLN A 263 10.84 28.37 6.95
C GLN A 263 10.03 28.07 5.69
N TYR A 264 9.43 29.06 5.04
CA TYR A 264 8.70 28.84 3.80
C TYR A 264 9.67 28.61 2.64
N LYS A 265 9.54 27.48 1.94
CA LYS A 265 10.46 27.10 0.85
C LYS A 265 10.51 28.15 -0.24
N TYR A 266 9.35 28.72 -0.62
CA TYR A 266 9.31 29.82 -1.58
C TYR A 266 10.15 31.03 -1.15
N VAL A 267 10.10 31.39 0.15
CA VAL A 267 10.88 32.52 0.69
C VAL A 267 12.36 32.18 0.68
N GLN A 268 12.75 30.97 1.11
CA GLN A 268 14.14 30.51 1.04
C GLN A 268 14.68 30.56 -0.38
N ASP A 269 13.95 30.01 -1.34
CA ASP A 269 14.34 29.98 -2.76
C ASP A 269 14.57 31.41 -3.26
N LYS A 270 13.63 32.33 -3.00
CA LYS A 270 13.72 33.72 -3.46
C LYS A 270 14.88 34.49 -2.83
N ILE A 271 15.08 34.34 -1.52
CA ILE A 271 16.22 34.94 -0.82
C ILE A 271 17.55 34.37 -1.37
N SER A 272 17.62 33.06 -1.62
CA SER A 272 18.82 32.41 -2.17
C SER A 272 19.17 32.92 -3.57
N GLU A 273 18.15 33.20 -4.39
CA GLU A 273 18.28 33.81 -5.73
C GLU A 273 18.65 35.30 -5.68
N GLY A 274 18.52 35.95 -4.52
CA GLY A 274 18.68 37.39 -4.36
C GLY A 274 17.52 38.20 -4.95
N ILE A 275 16.34 37.59 -5.06
CA ILE A 275 15.11 38.21 -5.60
C ILE A 275 14.11 38.38 -4.44
N PRO A 276 13.46 39.55 -4.28
CA PRO A 276 12.44 39.73 -3.25
C PRO A 276 11.22 38.84 -3.52
N PRO A 277 10.75 38.05 -2.53
CA PRO A 277 9.53 37.26 -2.68
C PRO A 277 8.30 38.16 -2.92
N GLN A 278 7.37 37.67 -3.75
CA GLN A 278 6.20 38.43 -4.19
C GLN A 278 4.90 37.76 -3.71
N PHE A 279 4.04 38.54 -3.05
CA PHE A 279 2.79 38.07 -2.47
C PHE A 279 1.58 38.90 -2.92
N LEU A 280 0.42 38.26 -2.88
CA LEU A 280 -0.92 38.85 -2.98
C LEU A 280 -1.62 38.66 -1.64
N ILE A 281 -2.52 39.58 -1.29
CA ILE A 281 -3.42 39.41 -0.14
C ILE A 281 -4.73 38.84 -0.65
N VAL A 282 -5.21 37.77 -0.04
CA VAL A 282 -6.47 37.12 -0.40
C VAL A 282 -7.27 36.81 0.87
N PRO A 283 -8.59 37.09 0.91
CA PRO A 283 -9.46 36.64 1.99
C PRO A 283 -9.56 35.12 2.03
N ILE A 284 -9.57 34.52 3.23
CA ILE A 284 -9.70 33.07 3.39
C ILE A 284 -11.02 32.57 2.79
N SER A 285 -12.09 33.36 2.86
CA SER A 285 -13.41 33.05 2.29
C SER A 285 -13.43 32.88 0.78
N ASP A 286 -12.45 33.45 0.07
CA ASP A 286 -12.42 33.49 -1.39
C ASP A 286 -11.57 32.34 -1.97
N ILE A 287 -10.95 31.55 -1.08
CA ILE A 287 -10.14 30.40 -1.46
C ILE A 287 -11.04 29.17 -1.55
N GLU A 288 -11.07 28.54 -2.71
CA GLU A 288 -11.85 27.32 -2.97
C GLU A 288 -11.40 26.16 -2.06
N THR A 289 -12.36 25.43 -1.48
CA THR A 289 -12.08 24.30 -0.59
C THR A 289 -12.70 22.99 -1.08
N ASP A 290 -12.17 21.85 -0.61
CA ASP A 290 -12.77 20.54 -0.91
C ASP A 290 -14.16 20.35 -0.27
N HIS A 291 -14.49 21.13 0.76
CA HIS A 291 -15.81 21.12 1.39
C HIS A 291 -16.92 21.52 0.39
N ASP A 292 -16.60 22.49 -0.48
CA ASP A 292 -17.53 23.00 -1.49
C ASP A 292 -17.83 21.97 -2.60
N ILE A 293 -16.97 20.96 -2.76
CA ILE A 293 -16.95 20.05 -3.91
C ILE A 293 -17.32 18.61 -3.52
N VAL A 294 -16.78 18.10 -2.41
CA VAL A 294 -16.72 16.65 -2.11
C VAL A 294 -17.61 16.24 -0.93
N TYR A 295 -17.51 16.92 0.20
CA TYR A 295 -18.10 16.42 1.46
C TYR A 295 -19.63 16.60 1.54
N ALA A 296 -20.19 17.66 0.95
CA ALA A 296 -21.63 17.86 0.85
C ALA A 296 -22.36 16.73 0.07
N GLN A 297 -21.64 16.01 -0.80
CA GLN A 297 -22.19 14.88 -1.56
C GLN A 297 -22.09 13.53 -0.82
N ILE A 298 -21.20 13.43 0.18
CA ILE A 298 -20.98 12.23 1.00
C ILE A 298 -22.04 12.15 2.11
N GLU A 299 -22.39 13.28 2.73
CA GLU A 299 -23.42 13.37 3.77
C GLU A 299 -24.80 12.86 3.31
N GLN A 300 -25.12 13.03 2.03
CA GLN A 300 -26.40 12.58 1.44
C GLN A 300 -26.48 11.06 1.23
N ARG A 301 -25.37 10.31 1.39
CA ARG A 301 -25.26 8.90 0.98
C ARG A 301 -25.21 7.88 2.13
N ASN A 302 -25.13 8.30 3.39
CA ASN A 302 -24.96 7.36 4.51
C ASN A 302 -26.27 7.11 5.29
N PRO A 303 -26.96 5.96 5.11
CA PRO A 303 -27.70 5.36 6.21
C PRO A 303 -26.68 4.79 7.21
N ALA A 304 -26.73 5.28 8.44
CA ALA A 304 -25.92 4.82 9.56
C ALA A 304 -25.89 3.28 9.64
N SER A 305 -24.77 2.66 9.27
CA SER A 305 -24.48 1.27 9.65
C SER A 305 -23.33 1.30 10.64
N GLY A 306 -23.69 1.26 11.92
CA GLY A 306 -22.74 1.08 13.01
C GLY A 306 -21.79 -0.07 12.72
N SER A 307 -20.50 0.22 12.77
CA SER A 307 -19.43 -0.75 12.60
C SER A 307 -19.34 -1.62 13.85
N LEU A 308 -20.01 -2.77 13.86
CA LEU A 308 -19.68 -3.84 14.80
C LEU A 308 -18.48 -4.60 14.24
N ARG A 309 -17.33 -4.39 14.88
CA ARG A 309 -16.15 -5.23 14.71
C ARG A 309 -16.59 -6.66 15.06
N ALA A 310 -16.52 -7.58 14.10
CA ALA A 310 -16.70 -9.00 14.40
C ALA A 310 -15.42 -9.47 15.12
N GLU A 311 -15.32 -9.14 16.41
CA GLU A 311 -14.27 -9.65 17.27
C GLU A 311 -14.35 -11.17 17.31
N LEU A 312 -13.18 -11.83 17.27
CA LEU A 312 -13.15 -13.27 17.43
C LEU A 312 -13.74 -13.61 18.79
N ASP A 313 -14.74 -14.50 18.80
CA ASP A 313 -15.35 -14.99 20.03
C ASP A 313 -14.28 -15.70 20.87
N GLN A 314 -13.93 -15.12 22.02
CA GLN A 314 -12.83 -15.55 22.87
C GLN A 314 -13.01 -16.99 23.38
N ALA A 315 -14.26 -17.44 23.51
CA ALA A 315 -14.55 -18.82 23.91
C ALA A 315 -14.08 -19.86 22.88
N LYS A 316 -13.77 -19.44 21.65
CA LYS A 316 -13.36 -20.31 20.55
C LYS A 316 -11.86 -20.32 20.27
N CYS A 317 -11.06 -19.56 21.01
CA CYS A 317 -9.59 -19.56 20.86
C CYS A 317 -8.90 -20.38 21.95
N VAL A 318 -7.74 -20.95 21.59
CA VAL A 318 -6.71 -21.44 22.51
C VAL A 318 -5.40 -20.77 22.17
N SER A 319 -4.60 -20.42 23.18
CA SER A 319 -3.30 -19.76 22.97
C SER A 319 -2.30 -20.73 22.35
N ALA A 320 -1.58 -20.27 21.32
CA ALA A 320 -0.54 -21.04 20.64
C ALA A 320 0.57 -21.50 21.60
N TRP A 321 0.81 -20.76 22.69
CA TRP A 321 1.77 -21.10 23.74
C TRP A 321 1.44 -22.36 24.53
N THR A 322 0.22 -22.87 24.42
CA THR A 322 -0.14 -24.15 25.04
C THR A 322 0.24 -25.36 24.19
N ILE A 323 0.62 -25.14 22.93
CA ILE A 323 0.93 -26.20 21.95
C ILE A 323 2.45 -26.40 21.89
N THR A 324 2.93 -27.43 22.57
CA THR A 324 4.36 -27.80 22.62
C THR A 324 4.79 -28.71 21.46
N GLU A 325 3.84 -29.15 20.64
CA GLU A 325 4.12 -30.00 19.47
C GLU A 325 4.89 -29.24 18.38
N ALA A 326 5.69 -29.98 17.60
CA ALA A 326 6.38 -29.49 16.42
C ALA A 326 5.40 -28.88 15.39
N PHE A 327 5.82 -27.80 14.73
CA PHE A 327 5.09 -27.27 13.58
C PHE A 327 5.14 -28.27 12.40
N ARG A 328 3.98 -28.60 11.82
CA ARG A 328 3.84 -29.63 10.78
C ARG A 328 3.01 -29.11 9.61
N VAL A 329 3.48 -29.39 8.40
CA VAL A 329 2.76 -29.11 7.15
C VAL A 329 2.86 -30.32 6.25
N ARG A 330 1.73 -30.77 5.71
CA ARG A 330 1.69 -31.84 4.72
C ARG A 330 1.75 -31.26 3.32
N VAL A 331 2.70 -31.72 2.51
CA VAL A 331 2.73 -31.49 1.06
C VAL A 331 1.90 -32.58 0.41
N VAL A 332 0.77 -32.21 -0.18
CA VAL A 332 -0.25 -33.14 -0.69
C VAL A 332 0.09 -33.49 -2.13
N SER A 333 -0.05 -32.52 -3.04
CA SER A 333 0.12 -32.71 -4.48
C SER A 333 0.43 -31.40 -5.19
N ALA A 334 0.92 -31.49 -6.42
CA ALA A 334 1.05 -30.38 -7.35
C ALA A 334 0.42 -30.72 -8.71
N SER A 335 -0.09 -29.71 -9.40
CA SER A 335 -0.73 -29.83 -10.71
C SER A 335 -0.39 -28.65 -11.62
N ALA A 336 -0.66 -28.79 -12.92
CA ALA A 336 -0.25 -27.83 -13.94
C ALA A 336 1.27 -27.57 -13.93
N ILE A 337 2.04 -28.66 -13.79
CA ILE A 337 3.50 -28.61 -13.77
C ILE A 337 4.01 -28.71 -15.21
N ASN A 338 4.86 -27.76 -15.61
CA ASN A 338 5.44 -27.71 -16.95
C ASN A 338 6.84 -28.34 -16.99
N VAL A 339 6.89 -29.68 -16.95
CA VAL A 339 8.14 -30.47 -17.03
C VAL A 339 7.96 -31.69 -17.92
N GLU A 340 9.08 -32.27 -18.37
CA GLU A 340 9.07 -33.52 -19.14
C GLU A 340 8.47 -34.68 -18.32
N PRO A 341 7.70 -35.59 -18.95
CA PRO A 341 7.16 -36.76 -18.27
C PRO A 341 8.25 -37.61 -17.62
N GLY A 342 8.07 -37.97 -16.35
CA GLY A 342 9.05 -38.74 -15.57
C GLY A 342 10.15 -37.89 -14.92
N ALA A 343 10.14 -36.56 -15.07
CA ALA A 343 10.99 -35.66 -14.30
C ALA A 343 10.80 -35.88 -12.79
N LYS A 344 11.90 -35.88 -12.03
CA LYS A 344 11.87 -36.10 -10.57
C LYS A 344 11.76 -34.77 -9.86
N LEU A 345 10.68 -34.57 -9.11
CA LEU A 345 10.37 -33.34 -8.42
C LEU A 345 10.43 -33.52 -6.90
N ALA A 346 10.83 -32.47 -6.20
CA ALA A 346 10.73 -32.37 -4.76
C ALA A 346 10.30 -30.95 -4.35
N VAL A 347 9.76 -30.85 -3.15
CA VAL A 347 9.40 -29.58 -2.52
C VAL A 347 10.26 -29.37 -1.30
N GLU A 348 10.96 -28.23 -1.23
CA GLU A 348 11.65 -27.77 -0.03
C GLU A 348 10.81 -26.68 0.64
N ALA A 349 10.75 -26.71 1.96
CA ALA A 349 10.00 -25.78 2.79
C ALA A 349 10.87 -25.27 3.94
N GLY A 350 10.83 -23.96 4.19
CA GLY A 350 11.50 -23.31 5.31
C GLY A 350 10.58 -22.35 6.04
N LEU A 351 10.76 -22.22 7.36
CA LEU A 351 10.07 -21.23 8.19
C LEU A 351 10.96 -20.02 8.40
N TYR A 352 10.47 -18.85 8.00
CA TYR A 352 11.22 -17.60 8.07
C TYR A 352 10.50 -16.55 8.93
N HIS A 353 11.29 -15.71 9.58
CA HIS A 353 10.87 -14.44 10.14
C HIS A 353 11.69 -13.32 9.50
N GLY A 354 11.08 -12.62 8.53
CA GLY A 354 11.80 -11.68 7.69
C GLY A 354 12.75 -12.47 6.78
N THR A 355 14.05 -12.24 6.92
CA THR A 355 15.10 -13.00 6.22
C THR A 355 15.72 -14.11 7.07
N GLU A 356 15.42 -14.17 8.36
CA GLU A 356 15.98 -15.16 9.27
C GLU A 356 15.26 -16.50 9.13
N LEU A 357 16.02 -17.56 8.89
CA LEU A 357 15.52 -18.94 8.92
C LEU A 357 15.38 -19.39 10.38
N LEU A 358 14.17 -19.70 10.82
CA LEU A 358 13.86 -20.02 12.22
C LEU A 358 14.32 -21.43 12.63
N CYS A 359 14.40 -22.36 11.69
CA CYS A 359 14.84 -23.74 11.91
C CYS A 359 15.28 -24.40 10.60
N GLU A 360 15.87 -25.60 10.67
CA GLU A 360 16.29 -26.37 9.49
C GLU A 360 15.16 -26.53 8.46
N THR A 361 15.49 -26.42 7.17
CA THR A 361 14.53 -26.64 6.08
C THR A 361 14.15 -28.12 5.98
N ARG A 362 12.96 -28.39 5.44
CA ARG A 362 12.43 -29.74 5.24
C ARG A 362 12.13 -29.98 3.78
N CYS A 363 12.46 -31.18 3.31
CA CYS A 363 12.24 -31.58 1.92
C CYS A 363 11.34 -32.80 1.84
N THR A 364 10.49 -32.85 0.82
CA THR A 364 9.79 -34.07 0.45
C THR A 364 10.75 -35.07 -0.21
N ASN A 365 10.33 -36.32 -0.31
CA ASN A 365 10.95 -37.31 -1.18
C ASN A 365 10.80 -36.91 -2.66
N GLU A 366 11.67 -37.46 -3.50
CA GLU A 366 11.55 -37.34 -4.96
C GLU A 366 10.28 -38.04 -5.45
N CYS A 367 9.50 -37.36 -6.28
CA CYS A 367 8.30 -37.89 -6.93
C CYS A 367 8.41 -37.66 -8.45
N ALA A 368 8.12 -38.69 -9.24
CA ALA A 368 8.10 -38.56 -10.69
C ALA A 368 6.82 -37.84 -11.15
N ALA A 369 6.97 -36.78 -11.95
CA ALA A 369 5.86 -36.07 -12.55
C ALA A 369 5.20 -36.93 -13.63
N ASN A 370 3.89 -37.10 -13.53
CA ASN A 370 3.07 -37.81 -14.51
C ASN A 370 1.95 -36.90 -14.98
N ASP A 371 1.88 -36.64 -16.29
CA ASP A 371 0.85 -35.80 -16.91
C ASP A 371 0.67 -34.42 -16.24
N GLY A 372 1.81 -33.77 -15.92
CA GLY A 372 1.82 -32.46 -15.26
C GLY A 372 1.34 -32.47 -13.80
N GLN A 373 1.28 -33.64 -13.15
CA GLN A 373 0.89 -33.82 -11.76
C GLN A 373 1.94 -34.60 -10.96
N CYS A 374 1.98 -34.36 -9.66
CA CYS A 374 2.74 -35.17 -8.71
C CYS A 374 2.06 -35.17 -7.34
N THR A 375 2.14 -36.30 -6.62
CA THR A 375 1.52 -36.49 -5.31
C THR A 375 2.57 -37.01 -4.34
N TRP A 376 2.76 -36.32 -3.22
CA TRP A 376 3.72 -36.69 -2.18
C TRP A 376 3.03 -37.28 -0.95
N GLU A 377 1.90 -36.70 -0.52
CA GLU A 377 1.21 -37.04 0.74
C GLU A 377 2.17 -37.14 1.95
N GLN A 378 3.15 -36.24 1.99
CA GLN A 378 4.24 -36.29 2.96
C GLN A 378 4.12 -35.17 3.97
N GLU A 379 4.13 -35.52 5.26
CA GLU A 379 4.18 -34.57 6.36
C GLU A 379 5.62 -34.11 6.60
N LEU A 380 5.83 -32.79 6.61
CA LEU A 380 7.08 -32.14 6.95
C LEU A 380 6.99 -31.64 8.39
N GLU A 381 7.77 -32.24 9.28
CA GLU A 381 7.85 -31.87 10.70
C GLU A 381 9.08 -30.98 10.95
N PHE A 382 8.86 -29.73 11.35
CA PHE A 382 9.91 -28.78 11.66
C PHE A 382 10.40 -28.95 13.11
N THR A 383 11.65 -28.62 13.40
CA THR A 383 12.19 -28.71 14.78
C THR A 383 11.65 -27.63 15.71
N LEU A 384 10.92 -26.65 15.17
CA LEU A 384 10.35 -25.53 15.91
C LEU A 384 8.94 -25.91 16.43
N PRO A 385 8.69 -25.86 17.74
CA PRO A 385 7.35 -26.12 18.29
C PRO A 385 6.41 -24.94 18.02
N VAL A 386 5.10 -25.20 18.00
CA VAL A 386 4.07 -24.21 17.66
C VAL A 386 4.10 -22.99 18.59
N GLN A 387 4.30 -23.20 19.89
CA GLN A 387 4.45 -22.12 20.87
C GLN A 387 5.55 -21.10 20.51
N ASP A 388 6.60 -21.55 19.80
CA ASP A 388 7.77 -20.75 19.43
C ASP A 388 7.67 -20.15 18.02
N VAL A 389 6.56 -20.39 17.30
CA VAL A 389 6.32 -19.79 15.99
C VAL A 389 5.86 -18.34 16.17
N PRO A 390 6.64 -17.34 15.72
CA PRO A 390 6.25 -15.93 15.85
C PRO A 390 5.05 -15.60 14.94
N ASN A 391 4.28 -14.56 15.30
CA ASN A 391 3.08 -14.15 14.55
C ASN A 391 3.38 -13.88 13.07
N ALA A 392 4.51 -13.22 12.80
CA ALA A 392 4.95 -12.88 11.46
C ALA A 392 5.70 -14.01 10.72
N ALA A 393 5.69 -15.25 11.24
CA ALA A 393 6.34 -16.38 10.61
C ALA A 393 5.74 -16.71 9.24
N ARG A 394 6.60 -17.03 8.27
CA ARG A 394 6.25 -17.35 6.89
C ARG A 394 6.81 -18.70 6.50
N LEU A 395 5.94 -19.58 6.04
CA LEU A 395 6.31 -20.80 5.35
C LEU A 395 6.65 -20.45 3.90
N CYS A 396 7.91 -20.59 3.54
CA CYS A 396 8.42 -20.38 2.20
C CYS A 396 8.63 -21.74 1.56
N LEU A 397 8.08 -21.95 0.35
CA LEU A 397 8.16 -23.21 -0.37
C LEU A 397 8.79 -23.00 -1.74
N VAL A 398 9.57 -23.98 -2.18
CA VAL A 398 10.07 -24.09 -3.55
C VAL A 398 9.85 -25.50 -4.07
N MET A 399 9.35 -25.59 -5.30
CA MET A 399 9.32 -26.82 -6.08
C MET A 399 10.48 -26.81 -7.06
N TYR A 400 11.22 -27.92 -7.13
CA TYR A 400 12.39 -28.04 -7.99
C TYR A 400 12.50 -29.43 -8.62
N GLU A 401 13.19 -29.49 -9.76
CA GLU A 401 13.54 -30.72 -10.44
C GLU A 401 14.92 -31.22 -10.00
N VAL A 402 15.02 -32.53 -9.73
CA VAL A 402 16.26 -33.21 -9.35
C VAL A 402 16.88 -33.89 -10.58
N THR A 403 18.11 -33.49 -10.92
CA THR A 403 18.85 -34.00 -12.08
C THR A 403 20.16 -34.67 -11.66
N LYS A 404 20.53 -35.77 -12.36
CA LYS A 404 21.81 -36.46 -12.18
C LYS A 404 22.84 -35.90 -13.16
N GLY A 405 23.85 -35.20 -12.65
CA GLY A 405 24.94 -34.62 -13.43
C GLY A 405 24.64 -33.28 -14.10
N ALA A 406 25.70 -32.55 -14.48
CA ALA A 406 25.63 -31.17 -14.98
C ALA A 406 25.37 -31.04 -16.50
N LYS A 407 24.88 -32.09 -17.18
CA LYS A 407 24.77 -32.08 -18.66
C LYS A 407 23.44 -31.48 -19.14
N GLY A 408 23.54 -30.43 -19.96
CA GLY A 408 22.47 -29.89 -20.82
C GLY A 408 21.57 -28.85 -20.14
N GLY A 409 21.91 -27.56 -20.33
CA GLY A 409 21.22 -26.38 -19.78
C GLY A 409 22.22 -25.34 -19.29
N THR A 410 21.92 -24.04 -19.40
CA THR A 410 22.78 -22.96 -18.90
C THR A 410 23.12 -23.22 -17.44
N GLN A 411 24.41 -23.43 -17.13
CA GLN A 411 24.89 -23.88 -15.82
C GLN A 411 24.54 -22.95 -14.62
N ARG A 412 23.95 -21.77 -14.86
CA ARG A 412 23.84 -20.72 -13.85
C ARG A 412 22.65 -20.87 -12.88
N SER A 413 21.59 -21.61 -13.25
CA SER A 413 20.38 -21.72 -12.40
C SER A 413 20.30 -23.02 -11.56
N ARG A 414 21.18 -24.02 -11.79
CA ARG A 414 21.15 -25.31 -11.07
C ARG A 414 22.00 -25.28 -9.80
N ARG A 415 21.42 -25.69 -8.67
CA ARG A 415 22.05 -25.70 -7.34
C ARG A 415 22.46 -27.12 -6.94
N ARG A 416 23.65 -27.31 -6.38
CA ARG A 416 24.10 -28.64 -5.93
C ARG A 416 23.40 -29.01 -4.63
N VAL A 417 22.73 -30.16 -4.59
CA VAL A 417 22.00 -30.67 -3.40
C VAL A 417 22.61 -31.98 -2.87
N GLY A 418 23.45 -32.64 -3.65
CA GLY A 418 24.18 -33.83 -3.19
C GLY A 418 25.41 -34.16 -4.04
N PRO A 419 26.14 -35.24 -3.70
CA PRO A 419 27.19 -35.78 -4.56
C PRO A 419 26.54 -36.28 -5.86
N ASP A 420 26.73 -35.53 -6.94
CA ASP A 420 26.18 -35.72 -8.30
C ASP A 420 24.68 -35.39 -8.52
N LEU A 421 24.02 -34.76 -7.55
CA LEU A 421 22.64 -34.30 -7.65
C LEU A 421 22.56 -32.77 -7.71
N PHE A 422 21.79 -32.28 -8.70
CA PHE A 422 21.52 -30.86 -8.89
C PHE A 422 20.02 -30.59 -8.89
N ALA A 423 19.61 -29.54 -8.19
CA ALA A 423 18.25 -29.03 -8.17
C ALA A 423 18.10 -27.83 -9.12
N ALA A 424 17.09 -27.88 -9.98
CA ALA A 424 16.66 -26.77 -10.81
C ALA A 424 15.35 -26.20 -10.24
N PRO A 425 15.35 -25.00 -9.64
CA PRO A 425 14.13 -24.41 -9.09
C PRO A 425 13.12 -24.10 -10.22
N LEU A 426 11.86 -24.48 -10.00
CA LEU A 426 10.79 -24.32 -10.99
C LEU A 426 9.84 -23.19 -10.60
N ALA A 427 9.31 -23.27 -9.39
CA ALA A 427 8.35 -22.31 -8.88
C ALA A 427 8.44 -22.19 -7.36
N TRP A 428 8.10 -21.02 -6.83
CA TRP A 428 8.09 -20.74 -5.39
C TRP A 428 6.75 -20.18 -4.93
N GLY A 429 6.47 -20.30 -3.64
CA GLY A 429 5.29 -19.70 -3.03
C GLY A 429 5.47 -19.56 -1.53
N ASN A 430 5.01 -18.43 -1.00
CA ASN A 430 5.09 -18.16 0.43
C ASN A 430 3.69 -18.04 1.02
N VAL A 431 3.54 -18.43 2.28
CA VAL A 431 2.31 -18.28 3.03
C VAL A 431 2.61 -17.99 4.50
N THR A 432 1.85 -17.10 5.11
CA THR A 432 1.98 -16.81 6.55
C THR A 432 1.50 -18.00 7.39
N ALA A 433 2.19 -18.30 8.50
CA ALA A 433 1.78 -19.35 9.42
C ALA A 433 0.48 -18.98 10.16
N TYR A 434 0.38 -17.71 10.59
CA TYR A 434 -0.84 -17.11 11.12
C TYR A 434 -1.58 -16.33 10.03
N ASP A 435 -2.91 -16.28 10.09
CA ASP A 435 -3.69 -15.40 9.22
C ASP A 435 -3.74 -13.95 9.74
N TYR A 436 -4.46 -13.09 9.03
CA TYR A 436 -4.57 -11.67 9.36
C TYR A 436 -5.26 -11.37 10.71
N ARG A 437 -5.88 -12.39 11.33
CA ARG A 437 -6.51 -12.30 12.66
C ARG A 437 -5.61 -12.88 13.76
N GLY A 438 -4.39 -13.31 13.42
CA GLY A 438 -3.50 -14.00 14.35
C GLY A 438 -3.95 -15.44 14.64
N VAL A 439 -4.72 -16.08 13.76
CA VAL A 439 -5.12 -17.48 13.90
C VAL A 439 -4.15 -18.37 13.13
N LEU A 440 -3.59 -19.38 13.78
CA LEU A 440 -2.72 -20.36 13.15
C LEU A 440 -3.50 -21.09 12.05
N ARG A 441 -2.94 -21.12 10.84
CA ARG A 441 -3.62 -21.77 9.72
C ARG A 441 -3.76 -23.27 9.97
N SER A 442 -4.89 -23.82 9.56
CA SER A 442 -5.20 -25.25 9.60
C SER A 442 -5.93 -25.66 8.33
N GLY A 443 -5.87 -26.95 8.00
CA GLY A 443 -6.57 -27.51 6.85
C GLY A 443 -5.84 -27.29 5.51
N THR A 444 -6.52 -27.67 4.43
CA THR A 444 -5.95 -27.71 3.08
C THR A 444 -6.00 -26.35 2.40
N LYS A 445 -4.90 -25.99 1.74
CA LYS A 445 -4.75 -24.77 0.96
C LYS A 445 -4.05 -25.06 -0.35
N GLU A 446 -4.63 -24.58 -1.44
CA GLU A 446 -4.00 -24.55 -2.76
C GLU A 446 -3.25 -23.23 -2.94
N LEU A 447 -1.98 -23.30 -3.33
CA LEU A 447 -1.10 -22.18 -3.62
C LEU A 447 -0.84 -22.14 -5.12
N SER A 448 -1.21 -21.03 -5.77
CA SER A 448 -0.76 -20.75 -7.14
C SER A 448 0.64 -20.14 -7.05
N LEU A 449 1.64 -20.85 -7.57
CA LEU A 449 3.05 -20.53 -7.41
C LEU A 449 3.54 -19.49 -8.43
N TRP A 450 4.66 -18.84 -8.11
CA TRP A 450 5.38 -17.91 -8.97
C TRP A 450 6.52 -18.65 -9.69
N ALA A 451 6.62 -18.51 -11.00
CA ALA A 451 7.62 -19.22 -11.79
C ALA A 451 9.00 -18.54 -11.68
N TYR A 452 10.06 -19.33 -11.46
CA TYR A 452 11.43 -18.81 -11.50
C TYR A 452 11.84 -18.34 -12.90
N ALA A 453 11.30 -18.96 -13.95
CA ALA A 453 11.60 -18.60 -15.33
C ALA A 453 11.15 -17.18 -15.71
N GLU A 454 10.21 -16.60 -14.95
CA GLU A 454 9.68 -15.25 -15.19
C GLU A 454 10.41 -14.19 -14.36
N ASP A 455 11.28 -14.59 -13.43
CA ASP A 455 12.00 -13.67 -12.55
C ASP A 455 13.33 -13.22 -13.19
N PRO A 456 13.53 -11.92 -13.45
CA PRO A 456 14.78 -11.38 -14.02
C PRO A 456 16.02 -11.63 -13.14
N GLN A 457 15.83 -11.89 -11.84
CA GLN A 457 16.89 -12.12 -10.85
C GLN A 457 16.99 -13.58 -10.40
N ALA A 458 16.38 -14.51 -11.14
CA ALA A 458 16.34 -15.94 -10.81
C ALA A 458 17.72 -16.58 -10.57
N ASP A 459 18.77 -16.10 -11.25
CA ASP A 459 20.14 -16.62 -11.11
C ASP A 459 20.79 -16.25 -9.76
N GLU A 460 20.37 -15.15 -9.11
CA GLU A 460 20.89 -14.69 -7.83
C GLU A 460 20.04 -15.15 -6.64
N MET A 461 18.75 -15.43 -6.87
CA MET A 461 17.81 -15.88 -5.86
C MET A 461 18.18 -17.22 -5.25
N THR A 462 18.20 -17.29 -3.92
CA THR A 462 18.29 -18.55 -3.17
C THR A 462 17.21 -19.55 -3.54
N MET A 463 17.43 -20.81 -3.13
CA MET A 463 16.52 -21.93 -3.38
C MET A 463 15.10 -21.61 -2.86
N LEU A 464 15.00 -20.99 -1.68
CA LEU A 464 13.78 -20.39 -1.13
C LEU A 464 13.81 -18.87 -1.30
N ASN A 465 12.63 -18.24 -1.47
CA ASN A 465 12.49 -16.80 -1.66
C ASN A 465 11.73 -16.12 -0.50
N PRO A 466 12.34 -15.93 0.69
CA PRO A 466 11.64 -15.35 1.83
C PRO A 466 11.21 -13.88 1.62
N MET A 467 11.93 -13.13 0.77
CA MET A 467 11.60 -11.75 0.42
C MET A 467 10.42 -11.64 -0.57
N GLY A 468 10.11 -12.72 -1.29
CA GLY A 468 8.97 -12.77 -2.22
C GLY A 468 7.63 -12.57 -1.52
N THR A 469 6.59 -12.22 -2.27
CA THR A 469 5.24 -11.99 -1.73
C THR A 469 4.62 -13.23 -1.07
N ALA A 470 3.77 -13.05 -0.05
CA ALA A 470 2.94 -14.12 0.52
C ALA A 470 1.60 -14.30 -0.21
N VAL A 471 1.34 -13.46 -1.23
CA VAL A 471 0.14 -13.51 -2.04
C VAL A 471 0.33 -14.58 -3.12
N ALA A 472 -0.68 -15.43 -3.29
CA ALA A 472 -0.70 -16.41 -4.37
C ALA A 472 -0.71 -15.71 -5.74
N ASN A 473 -0.10 -16.34 -6.74
CA ASN A 473 -0.07 -15.82 -8.10
C ASN A 473 -1.51 -15.59 -8.61
N PRO A 474 -1.88 -14.35 -9.00
CA PRO A 474 -3.22 -14.06 -9.50
C PRO A 474 -3.53 -14.71 -10.86
N ASP A 475 -2.52 -15.05 -11.66
CA ASP A 475 -2.71 -15.78 -12.91
C ASP A 475 -2.80 -17.30 -12.66
N ARG A 476 -3.95 -17.71 -12.09
CA ARG A 476 -4.22 -19.12 -11.79
C ARG A 476 -4.24 -20.03 -13.02
N ARG A 477 -4.34 -19.51 -14.24
CA ARG A 477 -4.44 -20.36 -15.44
C ARG A 477 -3.07 -20.84 -15.93
N GLN A 478 -2.04 -20.04 -15.69
CA GLN A 478 -0.67 -20.33 -16.13
C GLN A 478 0.23 -20.78 -14.96
N ALA A 479 -0.18 -20.52 -13.73
CA ALA A 479 0.58 -20.92 -12.54
C ALA A 479 0.52 -22.44 -12.30
N THR A 480 1.64 -23.00 -11.83
CA THR A 480 1.63 -24.30 -11.17
C THR A 480 0.93 -24.21 -9.83
N HIS A 481 0.09 -25.19 -9.50
CA HIS A 481 -0.64 -25.24 -8.24
C HIS A 481 -0.01 -26.26 -7.29
N LEU A 482 0.27 -25.85 -6.06
CA LEU A 482 0.75 -26.71 -4.97
C LEU A 482 -0.31 -26.78 -3.87
N THR A 483 -0.77 -27.98 -3.56
CA THR A 483 -1.71 -28.23 -2.45
C THR A 483 -0.92 -28.63 -1.22
N ILE A 484 -1.10 -27.85 -0.15
CA ILE A 484 -0.54 -28.14 1.18
C ILE A 484 -1.67 -28.27 2.19
N SER A 485 -1.43 -28.94 3.30
CA SER A 485 -2.35 -28.99 4.43
C SER A 485 -1.62 -28.65 5.72
N PHE A 486 -2.08 -27.59 6.39
CA PHE A 486 -1.61 -27.27 7.74
C PHE A 486 -2.21 -28.25 8.74
N HIS A 487 -1.39 -28.69 9.70
CA HIS A 487 -1.81 -29.60 10.75
C HIS A 487 -2.88 -28.97 11.66
N LEU A 488 -3.80 -29.79 12.17
CA LEU A 488 -4.85 -29.37 13.09
C LEU A 488 -4.44 -29.75 14.52
N TYR A 489 -4.07 -28.76 15.33
CA TYR A 489 -3.56 -28.99 16.70
C TYR A 489 -4.64 -29.02 17.78
N ASP A 490 -5.78 -28.36 17.57
CA ASP A 490 -6.95 -28.44 18.46
C ASP A 490 -8.20 -28.69 17.59
N GLU A 491 -8.93 -29.77 17.87
CA GLU A 491 -10.11 -30.17 17.09
C GLU A 491 -11.35 -29.31 17.35
N ARG A 492 -11.37 -28.57 18.46
CA ARG A 492 -12.55 -27.86 18.97
C ARG A 492 -12.43 -26.35 18.86
N ARG A 493 -11.21 -25.82 18.95
CA ARG A 493 -10.93 -24.38 19.03
C ARG A 493 -9.87 -23.96 18.03
N LEU A 494 -9.90 -22.68 17.68
CA LEU A 494 -8.88 -22.04 16.87
C LEU A 494 -7.62 -21.82 17.71
N VAL A 495 -6.45 -22.14 17.16
CA VAL A 495 -5.18 -21.79 17.80
C VAL A 495 -4.83 -20.36 17.42
N CYS A 496 -4.74 -19.48 18.42
CA CYS A 496 -4.60 -18.04 18.24
C CYS A 496 -3.26 -17.58 18.85
N PHE A 497 -2.58 -16.64 18.20
CA PHE A 497 -1.41 -15.99 18.77
C PHE A 497 -1.81 -15.30 20.11
N PRO A 498 -0.97 -15.38 21.15
CA PRO A 498 -1.27 -14.81 22.47
C PRO A 498 -1.56 -13.31 22.38
N LYS A 499 -2.49 -12.84 23.22
CA LYS A 499 -2.79 -11.41 23.36
C LYS A 499 -1.74 -10.70 24.20
N LEU A 500 -1.75 -9.37 24.14
CA LEU A 500 -0.82 -8.53 24.90
C LEU A 500 -0.80 -8.86 26.40
N ASP A 501 -1.95 -9.11 27.03
CA ASP A 501 -2.01 -9.45 28.46
C ASP A 501 -1.25 -10.75 28.79
N GLU A 502 -1.44 -11.79 27.99
CA GLU A 502 -0.71 -13.07 28.12
C GLU A 502 0.80 -12.85 27.88
N ILE A 503 1.14 -12.02 26.89
CA ILE A 503 2.53 -11.68 26.57
C ILE A 503 3.23 -11.00 27.75
N LEU A 504 2.58 -10.01 28.36
CA LEU A 504 3.11 -9.29 29.52
C LEU A 504 3.24 -10.21 30.75
N GLU A 505 2.31 -11.14 30.95
CA GLU A 505 2.37 -12.12 32.04
C GLU A 505 3.54 -13.11 31.87
N CYS A 506 3.77 -13.58 30.63
CA CYS A 506 4.92 -14.40 30.29
C CYS A 506 6.23 -13.66 30.55
N ALA A 507 6.37 -12.44 30.04
CA ALA A 507 7.56 -11.61 30.24
C ALA A 507 7.84 -11.36 31.74
N ALA A 508 6.82 -11.06 32.53
CA ALA A 508 6.94 -10.87 33.97
C ALA A 508 7.40 -12.15 34.69
N SER A 509 6.94 -13.31 34.23
CA SER A 509 7.36 -14.61 34.77
C SER A 509 8.83 -14.91 34.46
N CYS A 510 9.28 -14.66 33.23
CA CYS A 510 10.69 -14.82 32.84
C CYS A 510 11.63 -13.93 33.68
N VAL A 511 11.23 -12.69 33.98
CA VAL A 511 12.03 -11.78 34.83
C VAL A 511 12.12 -12.29 36.28
N LYS A 512 11.02 -12.83 36.83
CA LYS A 512 11.01 -13.40 38.19
C LYS A 512 11.92 -14.61 38.30
N GLU A 513 11.88 -15.52 37.32
CA GLU A 513 12.75 -16.69 37.28
C GLU A 513 14.23 -16.30 37.18
N GLN A 514 14.56 -15.37 36.29
CA GLN A 514 15.92 -14.84 36.15
C GLN A 514 16.44 -14.17 37.43
N GLY A 515 15.57 -13.48 38.19
CA GLY A 515 15.90 -12.87 39.47
C GLY A 515 16.20 -13.85 40.62
N THR A 516 15.79 -15.13 40.50
CA THR A 516 16.07 -16.17 41.50
C THR A 516 17.37 -16.94 41.25
N SER A 517 17.84 -16.99 40.00
CA SER A 517 19.20 -17.42 39.63
C SER A 517 20.18 -16.27 39.81
N ALA A 518 21.28 -16.46 40.54
CA ALA A 518 22.22 -15.43 40.99
C ALA A 518 23.07 -14.73 39.90
N HIS A 519 22.46 -14.22 38.82
CA HIS A 519 22.99 -13.20 37.93
C HIS A 519 22.00 -12.05 37.92
N GLY A 520 22.14 -11.16 38.90
CA GLY A 520 21.30 -9.97 39.02
C GLY A 520 21.28 -9.14 37.73
N ILE A 521 20.33 -8.22 37.65
CA ILE A 521 20.28 -7.13 36.67
C ILE A 521 21.60 -6.35 36.78
N GLY A 522 22.63 -6.85 36.12
CA GLY A 522 23.99 -6.38 36.29
C GLY A 522 24.12 -5.12 35.48
N HIS A 523 24.09 -3.97 36.15
CA HIS A 523 24.39 -2.69 35.53
C HIS A 523 25.65 -2.83 34.66
N ALA A 524 25.52 -2.47 33.39
CA ALA A 524 26.60 -2.55 32.42
C ALA A 524 27.86 -1.86 32.95
N SER A 525 29.00 -2.57 32.90
CA SER A 525 30.30 -1.96 33.18
C SER A 525 30.52 -0.75 32.27
N LYS A 526 31.38 0.21 32.65
CA LYS A 526 31.69 1.36 31.79
C LYS A 526 32.19 0.94 30.40
N SER A 527 32.93 -0.17 30.33
CA SER A 527 33.39 -0.77 29.06
C SER A 527 32.24 -1.31 28.22
N HIS A 528 31.31 -2.04 28.84
CA HIS A 528 30.13 -2.58 28.16
C HIS A 528 29.21 -1.47 27.63
N ARG A 529 29.03 -0.38 28.38
CA ARG A 529 28.25 0.79 27.93
C ARG A 529 28.89 1.50 26.74
N GLU A 530 30.22 1.56 26.70
CA GLU A 530 30.94 2.15 25.58
C GLU A 530 30.83 1.28 24.32
N GLN A 531 30.99 -0.03 24.47
CA GLN A 531 30.76 -0.98 23.38
C GLN A 531 29.33 -0.91 22.84
N LEU A 532 28.33 -0.81 23.72
CA LEU A 532 26.93 -0.64 23.32
C LEU A 532 26.73 0.62 22.46
N ARG A 533 27.35 1.76 22.82
CA ARG A 533 27.28 2.98 21.99
C ARG A 533 27.94 2.78 20.64
N GLN A 534 29.14 2.18 20.60
CA GLN A 534 29.84 1.91 19.36
C GLN A 534 29.02 1.03 18.43
N ILE A 535 28.40 -0.03 18.98
CA ILE A 535 27.50 -0.89 18.21
C ILE A 535 26.29 -0.08 17.73
N ALA A 536 25.65 0.72 18.59
CA ALA A 536 24.47 1.52 18.22
C ALA A 536 24.75 2.55 17.12
N GLU A 537 25.94 3.16 17.10
CA GLU A 537 26.36 4.18 16.12
C GLU A 537 26.82 3.61 14.77
N GLN A 538 27.05 2.31 14.65
CA GLN A 538 27.40 1.68 13.36
C GLN A 538 26.33 1.92 12.29
N ASP A 539 26.74 1.86 11.03
CA ASP A 539 25.82 1.92 9.89
C ASP A 539 24.75 0.80 9.96
N PRO A 540 23.47 1.04 9.61
CA PRO A 540 22.43 0.02 9.60
C PRO A 540 22.72 -1.19 8.70
N LEU A 541 23.51 -1.02 7.63
CA LEU A 541 23.90 -2.12 6.73
C LEU A 541 25.11 -2.90 7.25
N ALA A 542 25.76 -2.44 8.32
CA ALA A 542 26.88 -3.17 8.92
C ALA A 542 26.36 -4.47 9.56
N PRO A 543 26.95 -5.64 9.23
CA PRO A 543 26.52 -6.89 9.83
C PRO A 543 26.85 -6.90 11.33
N VAL A 544 25.86 -7.22 12.16
CA VAL A 544 26.04 -7.38 13.61
C VAL A 544 26.63 -8.76 13.90
N HIS A 545 27.82 -8.80 14.49
CA HIS A 545 28.49 -10.05 14.83
C HIS A 545 27.76 -10.77 15.97
N GLU A 546 27.87 -12.10 16.03
CA GLU A 546 27.19 -12.90 17.07
C GLU A 546 27.58 -12.52 18.50
N GLN A 547 28.83 -12.07 18.72
CA GLN A 547 29.27 -11.58 20.03
C GLN A 547 28.54 -10.28 20.42
N ASP A 548 28.36 -9.37 19.45
CA ASP A 548 27.66 -8.11 19.65
C ASP A 548 26.16 -8.36 19.88
N LYS A 549 25.57 -9.34 19.18
CA LYS A 549 24.17 -9.75 19.42
C LYS A 549 23.95 -10.28 20.84
N GLN A 550 24.83 -11.15 21.30
CA GLN A 550 24.77 -11.67 22.68
C GLN A 550 24.90 -10.55 23.71
N LEU A 551 25.82 -9.60 23.47
CA LEU A 551 25.99 -8.44 24.34
C LEU A 551 24.75 -7.52 24.34
N LEU A 552 24.18 -7.22 23.17
CA LEU A 552 22.96 -6.42 23.02
C LEU A 552 21.80 -7.05 23.78
N TRP A 553 21.57 -8.35 23.60
CA TRP A 553 20.51 -9.06 24.32
C TRP A 553 20.75 -9.10 25.83
N PHE A 554 22.00 -9.30 26.26
CA PHE A 554 22.37 -9.23 27.67
C PHE A 554 22.10 -7.84 28.27
N LEU A 555 22.37 -6.77 27.52
CA LEU A 555 22.19 -5.36 27.91
C LEU A 555 20.86 -4.75 27.45
N ARG A 556 19.85 -5.56 27.10
CA ARG A 556 18.56 -5.09 26.55
C ARG A 556 17.87 -4.00 27.36
N TYR A 557 18.00 -3.99 28.69
CA TYR A 557 17.45 -2.94 29.55
C TYR A 557 18.27 -1.64 29.50
N ASP A 558 19.60 -1.71 29.37
CA ASP A 558 20.45 -0.53 29.17
C ASP A 558 20.19 0.14 27.81
N CYS A 559 19.72 -0.63 26.80
CA CYS A 559 19.35 -0.12 25.49
C CYS A 559 18.17 0.89 25.54
N LEU A 560 17.34 0.87 26.59
CA LEU A 560 16.27 1.87 26.80
C LEU A 560 16.82 3.30 26.97
N GLU A 561 18.07 3.44 27.41
CA GLU A 561 18.76 4.73 27.48
C GLU A 561 19.35 5.19 26.15
N LEU A 562 19.41 4.30 25.16
CA LEU A 562 19.91 4.56 23.80
C LEU A 562 18.85 4.10 22.78
N PRO A 563 17.74 4.83 22.59
CA PRO A 563 16.59 4.33 21.83
C PRO A 563 16.94 3.90 20.40
N HIS A 564 17.86 4.61 19.75
CA HIS A 564 18.35 4.31 18.39
C HIS A 564 19.10 2.97 18.28
N SER A 565 19.39 2.27 19.37
CA SER A 565 19.93 0.90 19.36
C SER A 565 18.87 -0.17 19.06
N LEU A 566 17.58 0.20 19.07
CA LEU A 566 16.45 -0.73 18.87
C LEU A 566 16.60 -1.65 17.65
N PRO A 567 16.94 -1.15 16.44
CA PRO A 567 17.02 -2.03 15.27
C PRO A 567 18.04 -3.15 15.46
N LYS A 568 19.22 -2.83 16.02
CA LYS A 568 20.28 -3.81 16.30
C LYS A 568 19.90 -4.78 17.41
N LEU A 569 19.19 -4.31 18.44
CA LEU A 569 18.65 -5.17 19.49
C LEU A 569 17.66 -6.20 18.91
N LEU A 570 16.79 -5.78 17.99
CA LEU A 570 15.83 -6.66 17.32
C LEU A 570 16.51 -7.69 16.41
N LEU A 571 17.61 -7.33 15.74
CA LEU A 571 18.45 -8.27 14.99
C LEU A 571 19.22 -9.27 15.88
N SER A 572 19.28 -9.00 17.17
CA SER A 572 19.91 -9.85 18.18
C SER A 572 18.93 -10.83 18.83
N LEU A 573 17.63 -10.64 18.59
CA LEU A 573 16.57 -11.43 19.18
C LEU A 573 16.48 -12.80 18.53
N ARG A 574 16.24 -13.83 19.36
CA ARG A 574 15.93 -15.19 18.87
C ARG A 574 14.43 -15.30 18.65
N TRP A 575 13.98 -15.04 17.43
CA TRP A 575 12.54 -15.04 17.09
C TRP A 575 11.87 -16.41 17.22
N GLY A 576 12.64 -17.49 17.14
CA GLY A 576 12.19 -18.86 17.42
C GLY A 576 12.14 -19.24 18.91
N GLN A 577 12.13 -18.26 19.83
CA GLN A 577 11.93 -18.49 21.27
C GLN A 577 10.90 -17.49 21.81
N HIS A 578 9.69 -17.96 22.12
CA HIS A 578 8.58 -17.10 22.51
C HIS A 578 8.82 -16.29 23.79
N GLN A 579 9.61 -16.82 24.73
CA GLN A 579 9.95 -16.12 25.96
C GLN A 579 10.79 -14.86 25.69
N ASP A 580 11.80 -14.98 24.81
CA ASP A 580 12.63 -13.84 24.40
C ASP A 580 11.77 -12.81 23.66
N VAL A 581 10.91 -13.28 22.74
CA VAL A 581 9.98 -12.42 22.00
C VAL A 581 9.03 -11.69 22.94
N ALA A 582 8.46 -12.38 23.93
CA ALA A 582 7.56 -11.78 24.92
C ALA A 582 8.25 -10.70 25.75
N MET A 583 9.49 -10.96 26.18
CA MET A 583 10.31 -9.97 26.88
C MET A 583 10.59 -8.74 26.01
N MET A 584 10.90 -8.94 24.73
CA MET A 584 11.13 -7.82 23.80
C MET A 584 9.84 -7.03 23.56
N GLN A 585 8.71 -7.69 23.34
CA GLN A 585 7.40 -7.04 23.14
C GLN A 585 6.96 -6.24 24.38
N ALA A 586 7.28 -6.72 25.58
CA ALA A 586 7.09 -5.97 26.82
C ALA A 586 8.01 -4.73 26.89
N LEU A 587 9.28 -4.84 26.47
CA LEU A 587 10.20 -3.69 26.39
C LEU A 587 9.74 -2.63 25.40
N LEU A 588 9.15 -3.02 24.26
CA LEU A 588 8.61 -2.09 23.27
C LEU A 588 7.53 -1.17 23.86
N GLN A 589 6.75 -1.63 24.84
CA GLN A 589 5.69 -0.83 25.49
C GLN A 589 6.24 0.38 26.27
N ILE A 590 7.51 0.34 26.66
CA ILE A 590 8.17 1.41 27.42
C ILE A 590 9.34 2.04 26.65
N TRP A 591 9.49 1.70 25.36
CA TRP A 591 10.57 2.23 24.53
C TRP A 591 10.34 3.70 24.21
N LYS A 592 11.39 4.53 24.30
CA LYS A 592 11.28 5.96 23.97
C LYS A 592 11.11 6.12 22.45
N LEU A 593 10.25 7.05 22.04
CA LEU A 593 10.01 7.32 20.62
C LEU A 593 11.31 7.64 19.87
N LEU A 594 11.48 6.99 18.73
CA LEU A 594 12.57 7.24 17.79
C LEU A 594 12.30 8.49 16.98
N LYS A 595 13.37 9.07 16.41
CA LYS A 595 13.20 10.05 15.34
C LYS A 595 12.58 9.35 14.11
N PRO A 596 11.74 10.03 13.31
CA PRO A 596 11.10 9.41 12.15
C PRO A 596 12.08 8.72 11.20
N GLU A 597 13.26 9.30 10.96
CA GLU A 597 14.28 8.75 10.07
C GLU A 597 14.83 7.41 10.57
N GLN A 598 14.91 7.25 11.89
CA GLN A 598 15.34 6.01 12.54
C GLN A 598 14.19 4.99 12.62
N ALA A 599 12.95 5.46 12.85
CA ALA A 599 11.78 4.61 12.89
C ALA A 599 11.45 3.97 11.53
N LEU A 600 11.74 4.67 10.42
CA LEU A 600 11.54 4.14 9.07
C LEU A 600 12.33 2.85 8.80
N GLU A 601 13.48 2.67 9.44
CA GLU A 601 14.25 1.42 9.35
C GLU A 601 13.42 0.22 9.83
N LEU A 602 12.63 0.39 10.88
CA LEU A 602 11.78 -0.66 11.46
C LEU A 602 10.59 -1.06 10.57
N LEU A 603 10.36 -0.33 9.48
CA LEU A 603 9.36 -0.68 8.47
C LEU A 603 9.94 -1.49 7.30
N ASP A 604 11.24 -1.78 7.33
CA ASP A 604 11.91 -2.65 6.36
C ASP A 604 11.49 -4.12 6.49
N TYR A 605 11.75 -4.93 5.46
CA TYR A 605 11.44 -6.36 5.43
C TYR A 605 12.12 -7.15 6.56
N SER A 606 13.24 -6.63 7.09
CA SER A 606 14.00 -7.23 8.20
C SER A 606 13.21 -7.26 9.52
N TYR A 607 12.18 -6.40 9.65
CA TYR A 607 11.39 -6.23 10.87
C TYR A 607 9.89 -6.48 10.55
N PRO A 608 9.45 -7.74 10.40
CA PRO A 608 8.07 -8.05 10.01
C PRO A 608 7.10 -8.13 11.20
N ASP A 609 7.59 -8.09 12.45
CA ASP A 609 6.76 -8.22 13.64
C ASP A 609 5.80 -7.03 13.82
N THR A 610 4.57 -7.34 14.24
CA THR A 610 3.47 -6.36 14.34
C THR A 610 3.57 -5.45 15.55
N PHE A 611 4.31 -5.82 16.60
CA PHE A 611 4.55 -4.92 17.75
C PHE A 611 5.74 -3.99 17.50
N VAL A 612 6.67 -4.41 16.66
CA VAL A 612 7.80 -3.58 16.20
C VAL A 612 7.34 -2.48 15.24
N ARG A 613 6.48 -2.84 14.27
CA ARG A 613 5.88 -1.91 13.30
C ARG A 613 4.77 -1.08 13.93
#